data_AF-A0A072Q596-F1
#
_entry.id   AF-A0A072Q596-F1
#
_cell.length_a   1.000
_cell.length_b   1.000
_cell.length_c   1.000
_cell.angle_alpha   90.00
_cell.angle_beta   90.00
_cell.angle_gamma   90.00
#
_symmetry.space_group_name_H-M   'P 1'
#
loop_
_entity.id
_entity.type
_entity.pdbx_description
1 polymer ?
#
loop_
_entity_poly.entity_id
_entity_poly.type
_entity_poly.pdbx_seq_one_letter_code
_entity_poly.pdbx_strand_id
1 'polypeptide(L)'
;PLSEDIVRQHRFLQAAMSTWLETYTASLETLQRTTRSPLSLGIPLLRIFHTMVSIQVATMLSTSETCFDEFTSAFTSILAQAVEIYRKASEIHHRSFSNDGRITGFSFTIDIGTIPPLSYVALKCRVPWLRRQAIALLLAAPHREGIWDGVVIAHNTQKVITLEENGFFDHLNLEFDCRPFDPPVEKHQQDLAQVPCLPERSRFRHVKVI
;
A
#
# COMPACT_ATOMS: atom_id res chain seq x y z
N PRO A 1 20.30 25.11 -0.90
CA PRO A 1 21.10 23.91 -0.55
C PRO A 1 20.49 23.21 0.67
N LEU A 2 20.35 21.88 0.63
CA LEU A 2 19.92 21.11 1.80
C LEU A 2 21.01 21.18 2.89
N SER A 3 20.61 21.28 4.16
CA SER A 3 21.55 21.27 5.29
C SER A 3 22.31 19.94 5.36
N GLU A 4 23.60 19.99 5.68
CA GLU A 4 24.42 18.79 5.88
C GLU A 4 23.84 17.86 6.95
N ASP A 5 23.22 18.43 7.99
CA ASP A 5 22.58 17.66 9.05
C ASP A 5 21.40 16.84 8.52
N ILE A 6 20.60 17.42 7.61
CA ILE A 6 19.44 16.73 6.99
C ILE A 6 19.94 15.57 6.14
N VAL A 7 21.00 15.77 5.35
CA VAL A 7 21.58 14.72 4.51
C VAL A 7 22.17 13.61 5.37
N ARG A 8 22.86 13.95 6.47
CA ARG A 8 23.39 12.98 7.44
C ARG A 8 22.26 12.15 8.06
N GLN A 9 21.17 12.79 8.51
CA GLN A 9 20.03 12.12 9.11
C GLN A 9 19.32 11.19 8.10
N HIS A 10 19.17 11.62 6.85
CA HIS A 10 18.59 10.79 5.79
C HIS A 10 19.41 9.52 5.56
N ARG A 11 20.75 9.62 5.46
CA ARG A 11 21.63 8.44 5.33
C ARG A 11 21.52 7.50 6.54
N PHE A 12 21.43 8.07 7.74
CA PHE A 12 21.24 7.29 8.95
C PHE A 12 19.91 6.50 8.91
N LEU A 13 18.81 7.14 8.51
CA LEU A 13 17.51 6.46 8.38
C LEU A 13 17.54 5.35 7.32
N GLN A 14 18.21 5.58 6.19
CA GLN A 14 18.39 4.54 5.16
C GLN A 14 19.14 3.31 5.72
N ALA A 15 20.25 3.53 6.41
CA ALA A 15 21.01 2.45 7.04
C ALA A 15 20.16 1.72 8.10
N ALA A 16 19.40 2.44 8.91
CA ALA A 16 18.52 1.87 9.91
C ALA A 16 17.41 1.00 9.29
N MET A 17 16.85 1.40 8.14
CA MET A 17 15.87 0.58 7.41
C MET A 17 16.47 -0.74 6.91
N SER A 18 17.71 -0.74 6.44
CA SER A 18 18.41 -1.96 6.04
C SER A 18 18.68 -2.88 7.23
N THR A 19 19.25 -2.35 8.33
CA THR A 19 19.51 -3.13 9.55
C THR A 19 18.24 -3.71 10.16
N TRP A 20 17.13 -2.95 10.16
CA TRP A 20 15.84 -3.46 10.60
C TRP A 20 15.39 -4.66 9.76
N LEU A 21 15.52 -4.58 8.44
CA LEU A 21 15.10 -5.64 7.52
C LEU A 21 15.90 -6.93 7.70
N GLU A 22 17.21 -6.81 7.88
CA GLU A 22 18.10 -7.93 8.18
C GLU A 22 17.69 -8.60 9.49
N THR A 23 17.46 -7.80 10.53
CA THR A 23 17.06 -8.30 11.86
C THR A 23 15.69 -8.97 11.83
N TYR A 24 14.72 -8.36 11.15
CA TYR A 24 13.38 -8.93 10.93
C TYR A 24 13.48 -10.29 10.24
N THR A 25 14.29 -10.37 9.17
CA THR A 25 14.45 -11.59 8.38
C THR A 25 15.11 -12.70 9.20
N ALA A 26 16.18 -12.38 9.94
CA ALA A 26 16.85 -13.31 10.84
C ALA A 26 15.94 -13.79 11.98
N SER A 27 15.00 -12.95 12.43
CA SER A 27 14.09 -13.27 13.54
C SER A 27 12.78 -13.95 13.09
N LEU A 28 12.52 -14.04 11.79
CA LEU A 28 11.20 -14.38 11.24
C LEU A 28 10.69 -15.75 11.69
N GLU A 29 11.53 -16.78 11.61
CA GLU A 29 11.18 -18.14 12.03
C GLU A 29 10.80 -18.18 13.52
N THR A 30 11.59 -17.50 14.36
CA THR A 30 11.32 -17.41 15.79
C THR A 30 10.04 -16.66 16.08
N LEU A 31 9.79 -15.53 15.40
CA LEU A 31 8.55 -14.76 15.53
C LEU A 31 7.33 -15.61 15.15
N GLN A 32 7.40 -16.32 14.02
CA GLN A 32 6.31 -17.19 13.55
C GLN A 32 6.02 -18.34 14.51
N ARG A 33 7.05 -18.94 15.10
CA ARG A 33 6.91 -20.05 16.07
C ARG A 33 6.36 -19.59 17.42
N THR A 34 6.73 -18.39 17.87
CA THR A 34 6.42 -17.91 19.23
C THR A 34 5.14 -17.09 19.30
N THR A 35 4.74 -16.43 18.21
CA THR A 35 3.58 -15.56 18.18
C THR A 35 2.30 -16.35 17.91
N ARG A 36 1.35 -16.30 18.85
CA ARG A 36 0.06 -17.00 18.73
C ARG A 36 -0.95 -16.16 17.94
N SER A 37 -1.95 -16.81 17.36
CA SER A 37 -3.12 -16.14 16.77
C SER A 37 -3.90 -15.37 17.84
N PRO A 38 -4.42 -14.14 17.55
CA PRO A 38 -4.36 -13.42 16.28
C PRO A 38 -3.12 -12.52 16.11
N LEU A 39 -2.25 -12.44 17.13
CA LEU A 39 -1.06 -11.56 17.11
C LEU A 39 -0.08 -11.89 15.97
N SER A 40 -0.16 -13.10 15.41
CA SER A 40 0.63 -13.51 14.25
C SER A 40 0.37 -12.66 13.00
N LEU A 41 -0.78 -11.96 12.91
CA LEU A 41 -1.08 -10.98 11.86
C LEU A 41 -0.17 -9.74 11.95
N GLY A 42 0.42 -9.46 13.12
CA GLY A 42 1.35 -8.36 13.32
C GLY A 42 2.67 -8.55 12.58
N ILE A 43 3.10 -9.78 12.34
CA ILE A 43 4.37 -10.09 11.65
C ILE A 43 4.38 -9.54 10.20
N PRO A 44 3.45 -9.93 9.31
CA PRO A 44 3.38 -9.35 7.97
C PRO A 44 3.02 -7.85 8.01
N LEU A 45 2.26 -7.40 9.02
CA LEU A 45 1.94 -5.97 9.16
C LEU A 45 3.21 -5.12 9.39
N LEU A 46 4.12 -5.57 10.26
CA LEU A 46 5.42 -4.93 10.47
C LEU A 46 6.22 -4.82 9.16
N ARG A 47 6.19 -5.86 8.33
CA ARG A 47 6.88 -5.87 7.03
C ARG A 47 6.23 -4.91 6.02
N ILE A 48 4.91 -4.79 6.02
CA ILE A 48 4.18 -3.79 5.23
C ILE A 48 4.62 -2.37 5.63
N PHE A 49 4.62 -2.07 6.94
CA PHE A 49 5.04 -0.75 7.44
C PHE A 49 6.50 -0.44 7.14
N HIS A 50 7.40 -1.41 7.32
CA HIS A 50 8.80 -1.26 6.94
C HIS A 50 8.94 -0.94 5.45
N THR A 51 8.21 -1.65 4.59
CA THR A 51 8.25 -1.40 3.14
C THR A 51 7.78 0.02 2.82
N MET A 52 6.65 0.45 3.41
CA MET A 52 6.11 1.80 3.24
C MET A 52 7.11 2.88 3.70
N VAL A 53 7.64 2.75 4.92
CA VAL A 53 8.58 3.72 5.50
C VAL A 53 9.91 3.73 4.74
N SER A 54 10.36 2.60 4.21
CA SER A 54 11.55 2.53 3.37
C SER A 54 11.39 3.36 2.09
N ILE A 55 10.22 3.30 1.44
CA ILE A 55 9.90 4.15 0.29
C ILE A 55 9.89 5.62 0.72
N GLN A 56 9.24 5.96 1.84
CA GLN A 56 9.17 7.33 2.35
C GLN A 56 10.56 7.90 2.64
N VAL A 57 11.42 7.13 3.31
CA VAL A 57 12.80 7.53 3.61
C VAL A 57 13.57 7.72 2.32
N ALA A 58 13.51 6.79 1.38
CA ALA A 58 14.23 6.88 0.11
C ALA A 58 13.80 8.09 -0.75
N THR A 59 12.53 8.47 -0.67
CA THR A 59 11.96 9.57 -1.46
C THR A 59 11.88 10.90 -0.70
N MET A 60 12.24 10.95 0.59
CA MET A 60 12.00 12.09 1.48
C MET A 60 12.63 13.41 1.01
N LEU A 61 13.80 13.32 0.36
CA LEU A 61 14.53 14.48 -0.16
C LEU A 61 14.18 14.80 -1.62
N SER A 62 13.36 13.96 -2.26
CA SER A 62 12.88 14.21 -3.62
C SER A 62 11.85 15.33 -3.65
N THR A 63 11.91 16.14 -4.70
CA THR A 63 10.88 17.13 -5.02
C THR A 63 9.89 16.65 -6.06
N SER A 64 10.18 15.53 -6.73
CA SER A 64 9.42 15.01 -7.86
C SER A 64 8.55 13.82 -7.45
N GLU A 65 7.31 13.80 -7.93
CA GLU A 65 6.42 12.64 -7.77
C GLU A 65 6.77 11.46 -8.71
N THR A 66 7.77 11.62 -9.59
CA THR A 66 8.28 10.53 -10.43
C THR A 66 9.19 9.57 -9.68
N CYS A 67 9.79 10.00 -8.55
CA CYS A 67 10.65 9.14 -7.75
C CYS A 67 9.93 7.88 -7.22
N PHE A 68 8.60 7.90 -7.10
CA PHE A 68 7.82 6.73 -6.67
C PHE A 68 7.74 5.62 -7.73
N ASP A 69 8.02 5.92 -9.00
CA ASP A 69 7.90 4.96 -10.10
C ASP A 69 8.90 3.79 -9.96
N GLU A 70 10.03 4.04 -9.32
CA GLU A 70 11.07 3.05 -9.01
C GLU A 70 10.62 1.99 -7.98
N PHE A 71 9.52 2.25 -7.26
CA PHE A 71 9.07 1.42 -6.12
C PHE A 71 7.86 0.54 -6.45
N THR A 72 7.57 0.30 -7.73
CA THR A 72 6.44 -0.54 -8.17
C THR A 72 6.44 -1.92 -7.50
N SER A 73 7.58 -2.60 -7.46
CA SER A 73 7.71 -3.92 -6.80
C SER A 73 7.42 -3.86 -5.29
N ALA A 74 7.80 -2.77 -4.62
CA ALA A 74 7.54 -2.56 -3.21
C ALA A 74 6.05 -2.30 -2.94
N PHE A 75 5.37 -1.50 -3.77
CA PHE A 75 3.92 -1.30 -3.69
C PHE A 75 3.14 -2.60 -3.91
N THR A 76 3.55 -3.40 -4.91
CA THR A 76 3.02 -4.75 -5.13
C THR A 76 3.18 -5.62 -3.89
N SER A 77 4.35 -5.59 -3.25
CA SER A 77 4.61 -6.38 -2.04
C SER A 77 3.70 -5.98 -0.87
N ILE A 78 3.41 -4.68 -0.73
CA ILE A 78 2.44 -4.18 0.27
C ILE A 78 1.05 -4.78 0.01
N LEU A 79 0.57 -4.73 -1.23
CA LEU A 79 -0.75 -5.27 -1.58
C LEU A 79 -0.83 -6.78 -1.37
N ALA A 80 0.17 -7.54 -1.83
CA ALA A 80 0.22 -8.98 -1.65
C ALA A 80 0.14 -9.38 -0.17
N GLN A 81 0.91 -8.70 0.69
CA GLN A 81 0.89 -8.97 2.12
C GLN A 81 -0.42 -8.53 2.79
N ALA A 82 -1.04 -7.44 2.33
CA ALA A 82 -2.35 -7.01 2.83
C ALA A 82 -3.45 -8.03 2.50
N VAL A 83 -3.50 -8.53 1.26
CA VAL A 83 -4.41 -9.62 0.85
C VAL A 83 -4.23 -10.85 1.74
N GLU A 84 -2.98 -11.24 1.99
CA GLU A 84 -2.63 -12.36 2.84
C GLU A 84 -3.04 -12.16 4.31
N ILE A 85 -2.92 -10.94 4.84
CA ILE A 85 -3.43 -10.59 6.18
C ILE A 85 -4.95 -10.76 6.22
N TYR A 86 -5.69 -10.24 5.24
CA TYR A 86 -7.15 -10.37 5.19
C TYR A 86 -7.60 -11.83 5.06
N ARG A 87 -6.89 -12.64 4.26
CA ARG A 87 -7.14 -14.07 4.13
C ARG A 87 -6.99 -14.79 5.49
N LYS A 88 -5.84 -14.62 6.14
CA LYS A 88 -5.57 -15.20 7.47
C LYS A 88 -6.54 -14.72 8.54
N ALA A 89 -6.86 -13.43 8.56
CA ALA A 89 -7.82 -12.89 9.51
C ALA A 89 -9.22 -13.46 9.29
N SER A 90 -9.63 -13.65 8.03
CA SER A 90 -10.90 -14.32 7.69
C SER A 90 -10.92 -15.77 8.17
N GLU A 91 -9.81 -16.52 8.01
CA GLU A 91 -9.66 -17.89 8.52
C GLU A 91 -9.76 -17.94 10.05
N ILE A 92 -9.05 -17.06 10.76
CA ILE A 92 -9.07 -16.97 12.23
C ILE A 92 -10.48 -16.68 12.75
N HIS A 93 -11.24 -15.85 12.05
CA HIS A 93 -12.59 -15.45 12.45
C HIS A 93 -13.70 -16.30 11.80
N HIS A 94 -13.36 -17.37 11.08
CA HIS A 94 -14.30 -18.23 10.33
C HIS A 94 -15.26 -17.44 9.43
N ARG A 95 -14.73 -16.45 8.69
CA ARG A 95 -15.47 -15.58 7.76
C ARG A 95 -15.21 -15.99 6.32
N SER A 96 -16.17 -15.70 5.45
CA SER A 96 -16.00 -15.87 4.01
C SER A 96 -14.93 -14.90 3.50
N PHE A 97 -14.00 -15.42 2.70
CA PHE A 97 -13.01 -14.66 1.97
C PHE A 97 -13.30 -14.83 0.48
N SER A 98 -13.95 -13.83 -0.12
CA SER A 98 -14.34 -13.85 -1.53
C SER A 98 -14.34 -12.43 -2.09
N ASN A 99 -14.01 -12.31 -3.38
CA ASN A 99 -14.06 -11.05 -4.12
C ASN A 99 -15.49 -10.48 -4.23
N ASP A 100 -16.52 -11.31 -4.12
CA ASP A 100 -17.92 -10.90 -4.28
C ASP A 100 -18.55 -10.43 -2.94
N GLY A 101 -17.82 -10.53 -1.83
CA GLY A 101 -18.30 -10.23 -0.48
C GLY A 101 -17.45 -9.20 0.25
N ARG A 102 -18.04 -8.61 1.31
CA ARG A 102 -17.29 -7.79 2.27
C ARG A 102 -16.85 -8.63 3.46
N ILE A 103 -15.62 -8.44 3.91
CA ILE A 103 -15.15 -8.98 5.18
C ILE A 103 -15.70 -8.10 6.29
N THR A 104 -16.83 -8.50 6.85
CA THR A 104 -17.52 -7.77 7.93
C THR A 104 -16.96 -8.13 9.30
N GLY A 105 -17.07 -7.23 10.27
CA GLY A 105 -16.77 -7.50 11.69
C GLY A 105 -15.38 -7.06 12.15
N PHE A 106 -14.72 -6.20 11.38
CA PHE A 106 -13.73 -5.25 11.87
C PHE A 106 -14.49 -3.93 12.06
N SER A 107 -14.83 -3.53 13.28
CA SER A 107 -15.58 -2.29 13.50
C SER A 107 -14.65 -1.12 13.76
N PHE A 108 -13.77 -1.28 14.74
CA PHE A 108 -12.82 -0.26 15.18
C PHE A 108 -11.61 -0.91 15.86
N THR A 109 -10.41 -0.43 15.57
CA THR A 109 -9.19 -0.72 16.31
C THR A 109 -8.49 0.58 16.68
N ILE A 110 -7.90 0.61 17.88
CA ILE A 110 -7.06 1.74 18.32
C ILE A 110 -5.71 1.68 17.59
N ASP A 111 -5.23 0.47 17.31
CA ASP A 111 -3.96 0.24 16.64
C ASP A 111 -4.01 0.55 15.15
N ILE A 112 -2.87 0.96 14.61
CA ILE A 112 -2.69 1.21 13.19
C ILE A 112 -2.53 -0.13 12.45
N GLY A 113 -3.30 -0.32 11.38
CA GLY A 113 -3.37 -1.55 10.62
C GLY A 113 -3.01 -1.33 9.15
N THR A 114 -3.83 -1.89 8.27
CA THR A 114 -3.59 -1.91 6.82
C THR A 114 -4.07 -0.66 6.10
N ILE A 115 -4.96 0.14 6.71
CA ILE A 115 -5.55 1.32 6.04
C ILE A 115 -4.49 2.34 5.59
N PRO A 116 -3.54 2.82 6.43
CA PRO A 116 -2.55 3.78 5.99
C PRO A 116 -1.63 3.26 4.89
N PRO A 117 -1.05 2.03 4.96
CA PRO A 117 -0.28 1.46 3.85
C PRO A 117 -1.07 1.35 2.53
N LEU A 118 -2.34 0.91 2.58
CA LEU A 118 -3.18 0.84 1.38
C LEU A 118 -3.47 2.24 0.82
N SER A 119 -3.74 3.21 1.68
CA SER A 119 -3.91 4.61 1.27
C SER A 119 -2.65 5.16 0.59
N TYR A 120 -1.47 4.78 1.11
CA TYR A 120 -0.18 5.19 0.58
C TYR A 120 0.06 4.59 -0.82
N VAL A 121 -0.25 3.30 -1.03
CA VAL A 121 -0.23 2.68 -2.36
C VAL A 121 -1.16 3.44 -3.31
N ALA A 122 -2.42 3.69 -2.92
CA ALA A 122 -3.40 4.37 -3.76
C ALA A 122 -2.97 5.80 -4.16
N LEU A 123 -2.26 6.51 -3.27
CA LEU A 123 -1.86 7.90 -3.48
C LEU A 123 -0.49 8.06 -4.15
N LYS A 124 0.47 7.16 -3.90
CA LYS A 124 1.87 7.32 -4.36
C LYS A 124 2.28 6.38 -5.48
N CYS A 125 1.66 5.20 -5.60
CA CYS A 125 1.86 4.37 -6.78
C CYS A 125 1.25 5.04 -8.02
N ARG A 126 1.81 4.78 -9.20
CA ARG A 126 1.35 5.33 -10.49
C ARG A 126 0.89 4.27 -11.48
N VAL A 127 0.91 3.00 -11.04
CA VAL A 127 0.38 1.87 -11.79
C VAL A 127 -1.14 1.81 -11.60
N PRO A 128 -1.95 2.04 -12.66
CA PRO A 128 -3.39 2.28 -12.53
C PRO A 128 -4.15 1.21 -11.74
N TRP A 129 -3.81 -0.06 -11.95
CA TRP A 129 -4.48 -1.19 -11.31
C TRP A 129 -4.08 -1.39 -9.85
N LEU A 130 -2.80 -1.20 -9.48
CA LEU A 130 -2.37 -1.34 -8.08
C LEU A 130 -3.09 -0.31 -7.21
N ARG A 131 -3.29 0.90 -7.77
CA ARG A 131 -4.04 1.97 -7.10
C ARG A 131 -5.52 1.61 -6.91
N ARG A 132 -6.17 1.08 -7.94
CA ARG A 132 -7.57 0.61 -7.88
C ARG A 132 -7.72 -0.59 -6.95
N GLN A 133 -6.78 -1.53 -6.96
CA GLN A 133 -6.78 -2.67 -6.04
C GLN A 133 -6.64 -2.23 -4.58
N ALA A 134 -5.80 -1.24 -4.28
CA ALA A 134 -5.68 -0.69 -2.93
C ALA A 134 -7.02 -0.11 -2.45
N ILE A 135 -7.75 0.60 -3.32
CA ILE A 135 -9.10 1.13 -3.03
C ILE A 135 -10.10 -0.02 -2.85
N ALA A 136 -10.07 -1.02 -3.73
CA ALA A 136 -10.94 -2.18 -3.62
C ALA A 136 -10.74 -2.91 -2.29
N LEU A 137 -9.50 -3.07 -1.82
CA LEU A 137 -9.18 -3.66 -0.52
C LEU A 137 -9.77 -2.84 0.65
N LEU A 138 -9.62 -1.51 0.63
CA LEU A 138 -10.20 -0.62 1.65
C LEU A 138 -11.73 -0.75 1.72
N LEU A 139 -12.40 -0.95 0.57
CA LEU A 139 -13.85 -1.11 0.48
C LEU A 139 -14.33 -2.54 0.81
N ALA A 140 -13.47 -3.55 0.60
CA ALA A 140 -13.78 -4.95 0.85
C ALA A 140 -13.76 -5.29 2.34
N ALA A 141 -12.94 -4.61 3.14
CA ALA A 141 -12.88 -4.76 4.60
C ALA A 141 -13.13 -3.41 5.28
N PRO A 142 -14.37 -2.89 5.28
CA PRO A 142 -14.66 -1.56 5.82
C PRO A 142 -14.49 -1.55 7.35
N HIS A 143 -13.55 -0.75 7.84
CA HIS A 143 -13.29 -0.57 9.27
C HIS A 143 -12.55 0.75 9.54
N ARG A 144 -12.34 1.06 10.82
CA ARG A 144 -11.63 2.26 11.28
C ARG A 144 -10.44 1.92 12.18
N GLU A 145 -9.30 2.53 11.90
CA GLU A 145 -8.04 2.42 12.65
C GLU A 145 -7.70 3.79 13.26
N GLY A 146 -8.15 4.04 14.49
CA GLY A 146 -8.03 5.36 15.13
C GLY A 146 -8.69 6.48 14.29
N ILE A 147 -7.89 7.38 13.71
CA ILE A 147 -8.37 8.46 12.83
C ILE A 147 -8.60 8.02 11.37
N TRP A 148 -8.16 6.82 11.00
CA TRP A 148 -8.19 6.33 9.63
C TRP A 148 -9.49 5.55 9.39
N ASP A 149 -10.45 6.14 8.68
CA ASP A 149 -11.67 5.45 8.22
C ASP A 149 -11.46 4.92 6.80
N GLY A 150 -11.49 3.60 6.63
CA GLY A 150 -11.13 2.96 5.37
C GLY A 150 -12.04 3.35 4.21
N VAL A 151 -13.34 3.51 4.46
CA VAL A 151 -14.32 3.87 3.42
C VAL A 151 -14.15 5.33 3.01
N VAL A 152 -13.98 6.24 3.98
CA VAL A 152 -13.71 7.66 3.70
C VAL A 152 -12.42 7.82 2.90
N ILE A 153 -11.36 7.12 3.31
CA ILE A 153 -10.07 7.15 2.64
C ILE A 153 -10.19 6.60 1.22
N ALA A 154 -10.86 5.47 1.02
CA ALA A 154 -11.08 4.89 -0.30
C ALA A 154 -11.74 5.89 -1.27
N HIS A 155 -12.79 6.58 -0.82
CA HIS A 155 -13.47 7.58 -1.65
C HIS A 155 -12.60 8.81 -1.92
N ASN A 156 -11.82 9.27 -0.94
CA ASN A 156 -10.93 10.41 -1.13
C ASN A 156 -9.78 10.09 -2.08
N THR A 157 -9.15 8.92 -1.94
CA THR A 157 -8.07 8.49 -2.85
C THR A 157 -8.62 8.21 -4.25
N GLN A 158 -9.84 7.68 -4.39
CA GLN A 158 -10.50 7.53 -5.69
C GLN A 158 -10.63 8.87 -6.42
N LYS A 159 -11.06 9.93 -5.72
CA LYS A 159 -11.15 11.28 -6.30
C LYS A 159 -9.78 11.80 -6.75
N VAL A 160 -8.75 11.58 -5.94
CA VAL A 160 -7.37 11.95 -6.31
C VAL A 160 -6.95 11.24 -7.60
N ILE A 161 -7.14 9.92 -7.69
CA ILE A 161 -6.82 9.15 -8.89
C ILE A 161 -7.56 9.69 -10.11
N THR A 162 -8.88 9.90 -9.99
CA THR A 162 -9.69 10.43 -11.11
C THR A 162 -9.17 11.78 -11.60
N LEU A 163 -8.76 12.67 -10.69
CA LEU A 163 -8.23 13.97 -11.04
C LEU A 163 -6.80 13.92 -11.61
N GLU A 164 -5.94 13.03 -11.10
CA GLU A 164 -4.58 12.85 -11.63
C GLU A 164 -4.62 12.20 -13.02
N GLU A 165 -5.43 11.15 -13.18
CA GLU A 165 -5.54 10.42 -14.44
C GLU A 165 -6.29 11.24 -15.49
N ASN A 166 -7.40 11.93 -15.14
CA ASN A 166 -8.15 12.83 -16.01
C ASN A 166 -8.32 12.32 -17.47
N GLY A 167 -8.74 11.07 -17.62
CA GLY A 167 -8.95 10.41 -18.92
C GLY A 167 -7.68 10.03 -19.70
N PHE A 168 -6.49 10.18 -19.09
CA PHE A 168 -5.20 9.89 -19.72
C PHE A 168 -5.11 8.47 -20.27
N PHE A 169 -5.78 7.50 -19.64
CA PHE A 169 -5.76 6.10 -20.05
C PHE A 169 -6.93 5.69 -20.95
N ASP A 170 -7.88 6.57 -21.25
CA ASP A 170 -9.13 6.23 -21.95
C ASP A 170 -8.88 5.68 -23.36
N HIS A 171 -7.78 6.11 -23.99
CA HIS A 171 -7.39 5.68 -25.34
C HIS A 171 -6.83 4.25 -25.39
N LEU A 172 -6.52 3.63 -24.25
CA LEU A 172 -5.89 2.31 -24.21
C LEU A 172 -6.90 1.17 -24.31
N ASN A 173 -8.21 1.43 -24.15
CA ASN A 173 -9.26 0.40 -24.07
C ASN A 173 -8.91 -0.73 -23.07
N LEU A 174 -8.15 -0.41 -22.02
CA LEU A 174 -7.79 -1.36 -20.95
C LEU A 174 -8.80 -1.25 -19.81
N GLU A 175 -9.39 -2.37 -19.44
CA GLU A 175 -10.12 -2.47 -18.18
C GLU A 175 -9.12 -2.64 -17.04
N PHE A 176 -9.01 -1.64 -16.18
CA PHE A 176 -8.22 -1.72 -14.95
C PHE A 176 -9.01 -2.34 -13.79
N ASP A 177 -9.97 -3.22 -14.11
CA ASP A 177 -10.83 -3.88 -13.15
C ASP A 177 -10.02 -4.88 -12.32
N CYS A 178 -9.61 -4.43 -11.13
CA CYS A 178 -8.96 -5.27 -10.15
C CYS A 178 -9.92 -5.60 -9.03
N ARG A 179 -10.08 -6.90 -8.78
CA ARG A 179 -10.79 -7.38 -7.60
C ARG A 179 -9.86 -7.26 -6.38
N PRO A 180 -10.41 -7.00 -5.18
CA PRO A 180 -9.59 -6.72 -3.99
C PRO A 180 -8.57 -7.81 -3.69
N PHE A 181 -8.94 -9.08 -3.83
CA PHE A 181 -8.14 -10.21 -3.39
C PHE A 181 -7.40 -10.96 -4.51
N ASP A 182 -7.40 -10.42 -5.74
CA ASP A 182 -6.61 -10.99 -6.82
C ASP A 182 -5.10 -10.82 -6.56
N PRO A 183 -4.23 -11.75 -7.01
CA PRO A 183 -2.79 -11.55 -6.90
C PRO A 183 -2.34 -10.27 -7.65
N PRO A 184 -1.56 -9.37 -7.03
CA PRO A 184 -1.26 -8.05 -7.59
C PRO A 184 -0.36 -8.04 -8.86
N VAL A 185 0.05 -9.19 -9.40
CA VAL A 185 0.97 -9.27 -10.57
C VAL A 185 0.63 -10.33 -11.61
N GLU A 186 -0.09 -11.40 -11.29
CA GLU A 186 -0.12 -12.57 -12.19
C GLU A 186 -0.89 -12.32 -13.50
N LYS A 187 -1.81 -11.36 -13.52
CA LYS A 187 -2.71 -11.16 -14.68
C LYS A 187 -2.26 -10.08 -15.67
N HIS A 188 -1.40 -9.13 -15.28
CA HIS A 188 -1.19 -7.87 -16.03
C HIS A 188 0.28 -7.50 -16.29
N GLN A 189 1.21 -8.43 -16.07
CA GLN A 189 2.64 -8.13 -16.23
C GLN A 189 3.02 -7.78 -17.68
N GLN A 190 2.29 -8.32 -18.67
CA GLN A 190 2.43 -7.97 -20.08
C GLN A 190 1.77 -6.62 -20.41
N ASP A 191 0.64 -6.31 -19.76
CA ASP A 191 -0.06 -5.04 -19.93
C ASP A 191 0.72 -3.86 -19.30
N LEU A 192 1.55 -4.11 -18.26
CA LEU A 192 2.37 -3.08 -17.60
C LEU A 192 3.26 -2.36 -18.58
N ALA A 193 3.86 -3.14 -19.47
CA ALA A 193 4.81 -2.63 -20.46
C ALA A 193 4.13 -1.69 -21.46
N GLN A 194 2.81 -1.78 -21.61
CA GLN A 194 2.03 -1.00 -22.56
C GLN A 194 1.37 0.23 -21.93
N VAL A 195 1.26 0.28 -20.60
CA VAL A 195 0.67 1.43 -19.91
C VAL A 195 1.70 2.55 -19.78
N PRO A 196 1.48 3.73 -20.39
CA PRO A 196 2.38 4.86 -20.27
C PRO A 196 2.36 5.41 -18.83
N CYS A 197 3.52 5.86 -18.35
CA CYS A 197 3.59 6.54 -17.06
C CYS A 197 2.82 7.87 -17.10
N LEU A 198 2.02 8.14 -16.07
CA LEU A 198 1.31 9.41 -15.94
C LEU A 198 2.31 10.58 -15.91
N PRO A 199 2.13 11.67 -16.67
CA PRO A 199 3.06 12.80 -16.68
C PRO A 199 3.18 13.47 -15.30
N GLU A 200 4.36 13.98 -14.95
CA GLU A 200 4.62 14.59 -13.64
C GLU A 200 3.65 15.74 -13.31
N ARG A 201 3.32 16.58 -14.29
CA ARG A 201 2.39 17.71 -14.14
C ARG A 201 0.98 17.32 -13.67
N SER A 202 0.59 16.06 -13.89
CA SER A 202 -0.72 15.54 -13.50
C SER A 202 -0.69 14.89 -12.11
N ARG A 203 0.47 14.76 -11.46
CA ARG A 203 0.64 14.06 -10.18
C ARG A 203 0.54 15.04 -9.02
N PHE A 204 -0.29 14.73 -8.03
CA PHE A 204 -0.49 15.57 -6.86
C PHE A 204 0.51 15.22 -5.75
N ARG A 205 1.23 16.25 -5.28
CA ARG A 205 2.22 16.11 -4.20
C ARG A 205 1.61 16.22 -2.80
N HIS A 206 0.77 17.23 -2.60
CA HIS A 206 0.13 17.54 -1.31
C HIS A 206 -1.38 17.53 -1.47
N VAL A 207 -2.03 16.43 -1.11
CA VAL A 207 -3.49 16.35 -1.04
C VAL A 207 -3.90 16.75 0.38
N LYS A 208 -4.59 17.89 0.52
CA LYS A 208 -5.24 18.29 1.77
C LYS A 208 -6.70 17.87 1.71
N VAL A 209 -7.12 17.02 2.63
CA VAL A 209 -8.53 16.74 2.87
C VAL A 209 -9.03 17.83 3.81
N ILE A 210 -9.88 18.73 3.30
CA ILE A 210 -10.58 19.77 4.08
C ILE A 210 -11.90 19.20 4.57
#